data_AF-L5N0I8-F1
#
_entry.id   AF-L5N0I8-F1
#
_cell.length_a   1.000
_cell.length_b   1.000
_cell.length_c   1.000
_cell.angle_alpha   90.00
_cell.angle_beta   90.00
_cell.angle_gamma   90.00
#
_symmetry.space_group_name_H-M   'P 1'
#
loop_
_entity.id
_entity.type
_entity.pdbx_description
1 polymer ?
#
loop_
_entity_poly.entity_id
_entity_poly.type
_entity_poly.pdbx_seq_one_letter_code
_entity_poly.pdbx_strand_id
1 'polypeptide(L)'
;MRAEKLVKETKLTIGISLFVSLALFITWFILETTSISFPNSKAFLALSLIPLSAALTSFLKLMKIKKNPKIIVSETDERLVAEKNQADAKTLKVLQGVLFLSYLGYTFIIPEDTFKSVGWWVTLSVLLFSLFAPLIFRHIMKET
;
A
#
# COMPACT_ATOMS: atom_id res chain seq x y z
N MET A 1 6.05 26.01 -1.00
CA MET A 1 5.84 25.47 -2.37
C MET A 1 6.00 23.95 -2.49
N ARG A 2 7.12 23.30 -2.10
CA ARG A 2 7.27 21.82 -2.19
C ARG A 2 6.31 21.02 -1.29
N ALA A 3 6.08 21.49 -0.06
CA ALA A 3 5.23 20.80 0.93
C ALA A 3 3.75 20.70 0.51
N GLU A 4 3.17 21.80 0.01
CA GLU A 4 1.78 21.83 -0.44
C GLU A 4 1.56 20.96 -1.67
N LYS A 5 2.54 20.93 -2.59
CA LYS A 5 2.53 20.02 -3.74
C LYS A 5 2.53 18.56 -3.30
N LEU A 6 3.41 18.18 -2.37
CA LEU A 6 3.45 16.82 -1.80
C LEU A 6 2.15 16.42 -1.11
N VAL A 7 1.53 17.34 -0.37
CA VAL A 7 0.22 17.11 0.26
C VAL A 7 -0.87 16.90 -0.78
N LYS A 8 -0.89 17.69 -1.87
CA LYS A 8 -1.87 17.55 -2.95
C LYS A 8 -1.70 16.24 -3.70
N GLU A 9 -0.47 15.85 -4.03
CA GLU A 9 -0.15 14.57 -4.65
C GLU A 9 -0.55 13.39 -3.75
N THR A 10 -0.22 13.44 -2.46
CA THR A 10 -0.59 12.38 -1.51
C THR A 10 -2.12 12.22 -1.41
N LYS A 11 -2.87 13.33 -1.38
CA LYS A 11 -4.35 13.28 -1.41
C LYS A 11 -4.90 12.66 -2.69
N LEU A 12 -4.30 12.98 -3.84
CA LEU A 12 -4.67 12.40 -5.13
C LEU A 12 -4.41 10.89 -5.14
N THR A 13 -3.24 10.45 -4.67
CA THR A 13 -2.89 9.03 -4.56
C THR A 13 -3.87 8.27 -3.66
N ILE A 14 -4.26 8.85 -2.51
CA ILE A 14 -5.29 8.28 -1.62
C ILE A 14 -6.61 8.14 -2.38
N GLY A 15 -7.06 9.20 -3.06
CA GLY A 15 -8.31 9.20 -3.80
C GLY A 15 -8.37 8.13 -4.89
N ILE A 16 -7.33 8.04 -5.72
CA ILE A 16 -7.23 7.03 -6.79
C ILE A 16 -7.21 5.61 -6.19
N SER A 17 -6.40 5.39 -5.15
CA SER A 17 -6.26 4.06 -4.55
C SER A 17 -7.56 3.60 -3.89
N LEU A 18 -8.28 4.50 -3.21
CA LEU A 18 -9.61 4.22 -2.65
C LEU A 18 -10.64 3.94 -3.74
N PHE A 19 -10.64 4.72 -4.82
CA PHE A 19 -11.57 4.51 -5.92
C PHE A 19 -11.36 3.14 -6.56
N VAL A 20 -10.11 2.76 -6.85
CA VAL A 20 -9.76 1.44 -7.39
C VAL A 20 -10.15 0.33 -6.41
N SER A 21 -9.85 0.49 -5.11
CA SER A 21 -10.26 -0.46 -4.07
C SER A 21 -11.77 -0.66 -4.05
N LEU A 22 -12.53 0.44 -4.10
CA LEU A 22 -13.98 0.42 -4.00
C LEU A 22 -14.60 -0.20 -5.24
N ALA A 23 -14.10 0.12 -6.44
CA ALA A 23 -14.55 -0.49 -7.68
C ALA A 23 -14.38 -2.02 -7.64
N LEU A 24 -13.20 -2.51 -7.26
CA LEU A 24 -12.93 -3.95 -7.13
C LEU A 24 -13.83 -4.62 -6.08
N PHE A 25 -14.05 -3.97 -4.95
CA PHE A 25 -14.93 -4.48 -3.90
C PHE A 25 -16.40 -4.54 -4.35
N ILE A 26 -16.89 -3.51 -5.05
CA ILE A 26 -18.26 -3.49 -5.60
C ILE A 26 -18.40 -4.58 -6.66
N THR A 27 -17.42 -4.76 -7.54
CA THR A 27 -17.43 -5.85 -8.54
C THR A 27 -17.52 -7.21 -7.87
N TRP A 28 -16.71 -7.46 -6.83
CA TRP A 28 -16.83 -8.67 -6.03
C TRP A 28 -18.22 -8.83 -5.44
N PHE A 29 -18.75 -7.79 -4.79
CA PHE A 29 -20.03 -7.82 -4.10
C PHE A 29 -21.19 -8.13 -5.06
N ILE A 30 -21.21 -7.53 -6.26
CA ILE A 30 -22.21 -7.82 -7.29
C ILE A 30 -22.10 -9.27 -7.76
N LEU A 31 -20.88 -9.75 -8.05
CA LEU A 31 -20.68 -11.13 -8.49
C LEU A 31 -21.12 -12.15 -7.45
N GLU A 32 -20.84 -11.89 -6.16
CA GLU A 32 -21.24 -12.75 -5.05
C GLU A 32 -22.76 -12.78 -4.86
N THR A 33 -23.42 -11.62 -4.98
CA THR A 33 -24.87 -11.48 -4.73
C THR A 33 -25.75 -11.92 -5.90
N THR A 34 -25.26 -11.84 -7.14
CA THR A 34 -26.11 -12.09 -8.33
C THR A 34 -26.24 -13.59 -8.65
N SER A 35 -25.64 -14.51 -7.88
CA SER A 35 -25.61 -15.97 -8.17
C SER A 35 -25.08 -16.32 -9.57
N ILE A 36 -24.48 -15.35 -10.27
CA ILE A 36 -23.71 -15.56 -11.48
C ILE A 36 -22.46 -16.30 -11.01
N SER A 37 -22.40 -17.60 -11.28
CA SER A 37 -21.25 -18.44 -10.94
C SER A 37 -20.05 -18.04 -11.79
N PHE A 38 -19.43 -16.92 -11.45
CA PHE A 38 -18.10 -16.59 -11.95
C PHE A 38 -17.12 -17.37 -11.08
N PRO A 39 -16.40 -18.36 -11.64
CA PRO A 39 -15.38 -19.04 -10.87
C PRO A 39 -14.39 -17.99 -10.40
N ASN A 40 -14.22 -17.90 -9.09
CA ASN A 40 -13.25 -17.05 -8.43
C ASN A 40 -13.59 -15.56 -8.21
N SER A 41 -14.85 -15.24 -7.90
CA SER A 41 -15.25 -13.91 -7.39
C SER A 41 -14.30 -13.37 -6.30
N LYS A 42 -13.81 -14.25 -5.42
CA LYS A 42 -12.90 -13.95 -4.30
C LYS A 42 -11.59 -13.25 -4.69
N ALA A 43 -11.12 -13.43 -5.93
CA ALA A 43 -9.92 -12.74 -6.41
C ALA A 43 -10.12 -11.21 -6.42
N PHE A 44 -11.31 -10.72 -6.77
CA PHE A 44 -11.62 -9.29 -6.74
C PHE A 44 -11.58 -8.70 -5.33
N LEU A 45 -12.08 -9.44 -4.34
CA LEU A 45 -11.98 -9.06 -2.93
C LEU A 45 -10.51 -8.97 -2.51
N ALA A 46 -9.71 -10.00 -2.80
CA ALA A 46 -8.28 -10.00 -2.51
C ALA A 46 -7.57 -8.78 -3.13
N LEU A 47 -7.73 -8.58 -4.44
CA LEU A 47 -7.11 -7.46 -5.16
C LEU A 47 -7.50 -6.09 -4.58
N SER A 48 -8.69 -5.94 -4.00
CA SER A 48 -9.12 -4.70 -3.35
C SER A 48 -8.31 -4.35 -2.09
N LEU A 49 -7.72 -5.34 -1.41
CA LEU A 49 -6.99 -5.15 -0.15
C LEU A 49 -5.72 -4.32 -0.33
N ILE A 50 -5.05 -4.41 -1.48
CA ILE A 50 -3.79 -3.68 -1.68
C ILE A 50 -4.03 -2.18 -1.89
N PRO A 51 -4.86 -1.72 -2.85
CA PRO A 51 -5.15 -0.30 -3.01
C PRO A 51 -5.72 0.31 -1.72
N LEU A 52 -6.52 -0.46 -0.97
CA LEU A 52 -7.01 -0.04 0.35
C LEU A 52 -5.85 0.18 1.35
N SER A 53 -4.93 -0.78 1.45
CA SER A 53 -3.80 -0.71 2.38
C SER A 53 -2.80 0.39 2.01
N ALA A 54 -2.58 0.59 0.71
CA ALA A 54 -1.77 1.69 0.19
C ALA A 54 -2.42 3.07 0.47
N ALA A 55 -3.74 3.18 0.32
CA ALA A 55 -4.49 4.37 0.69
C ALA A 55 -4.39 4.66 2.19
N LEU A 56 -4.54 3.64 3.04
CA LEU A 56 -4.44 3.77 4.50
C LEU A 56 -3.04 4.23 4.92
N THR A 57 -1.99 3.61 4.37
CA THR A 57 -0.59 3.99 4.62
C THR A 57 -0.35 5.45 4.23
N SER A 58 -0.83 5.85 3.06
CA SER A 58 -0.70 7.23 2.56
C SER A 58 -1.48 8.22 3.42
N PHE A 59 -2.66 7.84 3.90
CA PHE A 59 -3.49 8.63 4.82
C PHE A 59 -2.80 8.84 6.17
N LEU A 60 -2.23 7.78 6.76
CA LEU A 60 -1.44 7.87 7.99
C LEU A 60 -0.22 8.77 7.81
N LYS A 61 0.47 8.67 6.66
CA LYS A 61 1.56 9.58 6.32
C LYS A 61 1.08 11.03 6.25
N LEU A 62 -0.04 11.28 5.59
CA LEU A 62 -0.63 12.62 5.48
C LEU A 62 -1.05 13.20 6.84
N MET A 63 -1.62 12.38 7.74
CA MET A 63 -1.95 12.79 9.10
C MET A 63 -0.70 13.20 9.89
N LYS A 64 0.38 12.42 9.81
CA LYS A 64 1.66 12.75 10.44
C LYS A 64 2.23 14.07 9.91
N ILE A 65 2.16 14.29 8.60
CA ILE A 65 2.59 15.54 7.97
C ILE A 65 1.79 16.74 8.47
N LYS A 66 0.45 16.62 8.54
CA LYS A 66 -0.42 17.67 9.08
C LYS A 66 -0.11 17.98 10.55
N LYS A 67 0.18 16.96 11.37
CA LYS A 67 0.51 17.12 12.79
C LYS A 67 1.89 17.74 13.01
N ASN A 68 2.86 17.49 12.12
CA ASN A 68 4.24 17.97 12.27
C ASN A 68 4.88 18.30 10.91
N PRO A 69 4.73 19.54 10.39
CA PRO A 69 5.17 19.90 9.05
C PRO A 69 6.71 19.93 8.89
N LYS A 70 7.47 20.00 10.00
CA LYS A 70 8.93 19.89 10.01
C LYS A 70 9.45 18.56 9.45
N ILE A 71 8.62 17.51 9.44
CA ILE A 71 8.94 16.20 8.83
C ILE A 71 9.15 16.30 7.32
N ILE A 72 8.47 17.24 6.64
CA ILE A 72 8.61 17.43 5.18
C ILE A 72 10.00 17.96 4.84
N VAL A 73 10.55 18.86 5.67
CA VAL A 73 11.86 19.48 5.43
C VAL A 73 12.97 18.43 5.49
N SER A 74 12.92 17.51 6.47
CA SER A 74 13.89 16.40 6.55
C SER A 74 13.68 15.30 5.49
N GLU A 75 12.48 15.20 4.88
CA GLU A 75 12.20 14.24 3.80
C GLU A 75 12.55 14.74 2.40
N THR A 76 12.58 16.06 2.20
CA THR A 76 12.73 16.68 0.85
C THR A 76 14.08 17.37 0.66
N ASP A 77 14.87 17.50 1.72
CA ASP A 77 16.23 18.02 1.66
C ASP A 77 17.18 16.89 1.24
N GLU A 78 17.64 16.96 0.00
CA GLU A 78 18.52 15.96 -0.61
C GLU A 78 19.81 15.74 0.19
N ARG A 79 20.26 16.73 0.98
CA ARG A 79 21.46 16.62 1.83
C ARG A 79 21.23 15.71 3.04
N LEU A 80 20.05 15.78 3.67
CA LEU A 80 19.67 14.92 4.81
C LEU A 80 19.23 13.52 4.37
N VAL A 81 18.75 13.38 3.12
CA VAL A 81 18.35 12.09 2.52
C VAL A 81 19.55 11.32 1.96
N ALA A 82 20.55 12.02 1.40
CA ALA A 82 21.80 11.43 0.93
C ALA A 82 22.64 10.86 2.09
N GLU A 83 22.58 11.49 3.27
CA GLU A 83 23.35 11.08 4.45
C GLU A 83 22.75 9.88 5.20
N LYS A 84 21.47 9.53 4.98
CA LYS A 84 20.73 8.56 5.83
C LYS A 84 20.06 7.37 5.10
N ASN A 85 20.46 7.05 3.86
CA ASN A 85 20.08 5.87 3.04
C ASN A 85 19.05 6.08 1.92
N GLN A 86 19.45 6.82 0.87
CA GLN A 86 18.75 6.87 -0.41
C GLN A 86 18.72 5.49 -1.13
N ALA A 87 19.76 4.67 -0.93
CA ALA A 87 19.84 3.30 -1.46
C ALA A 87 18.78 2.37 -0.85
N ASP A 88 18.63 2.34 0.48
CA ASP A 88 17.61 1.52 1.15
C ASP A 88 16.19 1.91 0.77
N ALA A 89 15.93 3.22 0.64
CA ALA A 89 14.61 3.70 0.23
C ALA A 89 14.25 3.26 -1.20
N LYS A 90 15.24 3.16 -2.10
CA LYS A 90 15.05 2.65 -3.46
C LYS A 90 14.86 1.13 -3.44
N THR A 91 15.69 0.40 -2.70
CA THR A 91 15.60 -1.06 -2.56
C THR A 91 14.26 -1.48 -1.97
N LEU A 92 13.75 -0.78 -0.95
CA LEU A 92 12.45 -1.07 -0.37
C LEU A 92 11.31 -0.88 -1.38
N LYS A 93 11.34 0.18 -2.20
CA LYS A 93 10.34 0.39 -3.26
C LYS A 93 10.39 -0.70 -4.32
N VAL A 94 11.58 -1.15 -4.71
CA VAL A 94 11.75 -2.28 -5.64
C VAL A 94 11.17 -3.55 -5.02
N LEU A 95 11.48 -3.83 -3.76
CA LEU A 95 10.96 -4.97 -3.02
C LEU A 95 9.43 -4.91 -2.91
N GLN A 96 8.84 -3.75 -2.61
CA GLN A 96 7.39 -3.55 -2.62
C GLN A 96 6.79 -3.86 -4.00
N GLY A 97 7.45 -3.44 -5.07
CA GLY A 97 7.04 -3.78 -6.44
C GLY A 97 7.07 -5.28 -6.71
N VAL A 98 8.15 -5.97 -6.32
CA VAL A 98 8.26 -7.43 -6.47
C VAL A 98 7.18 -8.14 -5.65
N LEU A 99 6.99 -7.77 -4.39
CA LEU A 99 5.96 -8.35 -3.52
C LEU A 99 4.55 -8.10 -4.07
N PHE A 100 4.32 -6.92 -4.65
CA PHE A 100 3.06 -6.60 -5.31
C PHE A 100 2.81 -7.49 -6.53
N LEU A 101 3.81 -7.66 -7.41
CA LEU A 101 3.70 -8.57 -8.55
C LEU A 101 3.51 -10.02 -8.11
N SER A 102 4.22 -10.48 -7.08
CA SER A 102 4.06 -11.83 -6.54
C SER A 102 2.64 -12.05 -6.00
N TYR A 103 2.09 -11.06 -5.28
CA TYR A 103 0.71 -11.13 -4.80
C TYR A 103 -0.30 -11.18 -5.95
N LEU A 104 -0.15 -10.30 -6.94
CA LEU A 104 -1.00 -10.29 -8.13
C LEU A 104 -0.93 -11.63 -8.86
N GLY A 105 0.28 -12.10 -9.13
CA GLY A 105 0.52 -13.37 -9.80
C GLY A 105 -0.12 -14.54 -9.05
N TYR A 106 0.09 -14.63 -7.73
CA TYR A 106 -0.55 -15.67 -6.93
C TYR A 106 -2.08 -15.59 -7.02
N THR A 107 -2.65 -14.39 -6.84
CA THR A 107 -4.09 -14.16 -6.82
C THR A 107 -4.75 -14.40 -8.18
N PHE A 108 -4.04 -14.19 -9.30
CA PHE A 108 -4.56 -14.46 -10.65
C PHE A 108 -4.33 -15.90 -11.14
N ILE A 109 -3.22 -16.53 -10.77
CA ILE A 109 -2.86 -17.87 -11.27
C ILE A 109 -3.65 -18.96 -10.52
N ILE A 110 -3.79 -18.83 -9.20
CA ILE A 110 -4.50 -19.83 -8.37
C ILE A 110 -5.56 -19.12 -7.52
N PRO A 111 -6.57 -18.53 -8.16
CA PRO A 111 -7.54 -17.71 -7.47
C PRO A 111 -8.44 -18.52 -6.52
N GLU A 112 -8.57 -19.84 -6.72
CA GLU A 112 -9.29 -20.77 -5.84
C GLU A 112 -8.64 -20.96 -4.46
N ASP A 113 -7.32 -20.74 -4.40
CA ASP A 113 -6.50 -20.82 -3.19
C ASP A 113 -6.40 -19.48 -2.46
N THR A 114 -6.96 -18.42 -3.03
CA THR A 114 -7.09 -17.12 -2.38
C THR A 114 -7.83 -17.30 -1.05
N PHE A 115 -7.25 -16.80 0.03
CA PHE A 115 -7.68 -17.00 1.43
C PHE A 115 -7.56 -18.42 2.01
N LYS A 116 -7.27 -19.45 1.20
CA LYS A 116 -7.07 -20.83 1.67
C LYS A 116 -5.61 -21.19 1.89
N SER A 117 -4.72 -20.73 1.01
CA SER A 117 -3.30 -21.05 1.07
C SER A 117 -2.57 -20.21 2.11
N VAL A 118 -1.73 -20.88 2.91
CA VAL A 118 -0.78 -20.21 3.82
C VAL A 118 0.17 -19.30 3.04
N GLY A 119 0.61 -19.71 1.84
CA GLY A 119 1.51 -18.91 1.01
C GLY A 119 0.90 -17.57 0.59
N TRP A 120 -0.41 -17.54 0.34
CA TRP A 120 -1.13 -16.31 0.03
C TRP A 120 -1.14 -15.34 1.23
N TRP A 121 -1.44 -15.86 2.42
CA TRP A 121 -1.43 -15.07 3.66
C TRP A 121 -0.03 -14.54 3.99
N VAL A 122 1.01 -15.36 3.85
CA VAL A 122 2.41 -14.93 4.06
C VAL A 122 2.76 -13.81 3.09
N THR A 123 2.42 -13.95 1.81
CA THR A 123 2.69 -12.92 0.79
C THR A 123 1.99 -11.61 1.12
N LEU A 124 0.71 -11.67 1.51
CA LEU A 124 -0.05 -10.51 1.94
C LEU A 124 0.59 -9.86 3.18
N SER A 125 0.90 -10.63 4.22
CA SER A 125 1.49 -10.11 5.46
C SER A 125 2.83 -9.42 5.22
N VAL A 126 3.71 -10.00 4.40
CA VAL A 126 5.01 -9.41 4.06
C VAL A 126 4.82 -8.12 3.23
N LEU A 127 3.90 -8.11 2.28
CA LEU A 127 3.57 -6.91 1.51
C LEU A 127 3.03 -5.79 2.41
N LEU A 128 2.06 -6.10 3.28
CA LEU A 128 1.51 -5.14 4.23
C LEU A 128 2.61 -4.61 5.16
N PHE A 129 3.42 -5.50 5.74
CA PHE A 129 4.55 -5.10 6.56
C PHE A 129 5.48 -4.16 5.79
N SER A 130 5.79 -4.45 4.54
CA SER A 130 6.63 -3.60 3.69
C SER A 130 6.03 -2.20 3.47
N LEU A 131 4.70 -2.10 3.33
CA LEU A 131 3.99 -0.81 3.20
C LEU A 131 4.04 -0.01 4.51
N PHE A 132 3.86 -0.66 5.65
CA PHE A 132 3.83 0.00 6.97
C PHE A 132 5.21 0.18 7.59
N ALA A 133 6.23 -0.59 7.19
CA ALA A 133 7.58 -0.55 7.75
C ALA A 133 8.18 0.86 7.80
N PRO A 134 8.11 1.69 6.73
CA PRO A 134 8.56 3.08 6.79
C PRO A 134 7.87 3.92 7.87
N LEU A 135 6.60 3.66 8.17
CA LEU A 135 5.85 4.37 9.20
C LEU A 135 6.22 3.89 10.61
N ILE A 136 6.48 2.59 10.77
CA ILE A 136 6.80 1.93 12.05
C ILE A 136 8.23 2.23 12.47
N PHE A 137 9.23 1.94 11.62
CA PHE A 137 10.64 2.14 11.96
C PHE A 137 10.95 3.61 12.31
N ARG A 138 10.26 4.55 11.64
CA ARG A 138 10.39 5.98 11.94
C ARG A 138 9.72 6.40 13.25
N HIS A 139 8.75 5.65 13.75
CA HIS A 139 8.18 5.94 15.07
C HIS A 139 9.19 5.54 16.16
N ILE A 140 9.77 4.35 16.01
CA ILE A 140 10.74 3.78 16.97
C ILE A 140 12.01 4.63 17.02
N MET A 141 12.61 4.97 15.86
CA MET A 141 13.84 5.78 15.80
C MET A 141 13.67 7.25 16.19
N LYS A 142 12.44 7.74 16.38
CA LYS A 142 12.20 9.11 16.87
C LYS A 142 12.08 9.20 18.39
N GLU A 143 11.90 8.06 19.05
CA GLU A 143 11.78 7.93 20.50
C GLU A 143 13.11 7.49 21.16
N THR A 144 14.16 7.28 20.36
CA THR A 144 15.55 7.06 20.80
C THR A 144 16.40 8.29 20.51
#